data_AF-A0A929QSM6-F1
#
_entry.id   AF-A0A929QSM6-F1
#
_cell.length_a   1.000
_cell.length_b   1.000
_cell.length_c   1.000
_cell.angle_alpha   90.00
_cell.angle_beta   90.00
_cell.angle_gamma   90.00
#
_symmetry.space_group_name_H-M   'P 1'
#
loop_
_entity.id
_entity.type
_entity.pdbx_description
1 polymer ?
#
loop_
_entity_poly.entity_id
_entity_poly.type
_entity_poly.pdbx_seq_one_letter_code
_entity_poly.pdbx_strand_id
1 'polypeptide(L)'
;MAETWSKVVVSLDTLDPAMIDLLSHLLFEAGAIGVEVDYAQGYLENHPNLFGELAEPLPKERLEHETELIAFFEEMPDLDSLKTQLESQYSDPLRLEASEIENENWQENWKVNYNLSVLVAT
;
A
#
# COMPACT_ATOMS: atom_id res chain seq x y z
N MET A 1 13.13 -5.99 -18.82
CA MET A 1 12.34 -5.42 -17.71
C MET A 1 11.06 -4.89 -18.33
N ALA A 2 9.91 -5.19 -17.75
CA ALA A 2 8.62 -4.71 -18.26
C ALA A 2 8.57 -3.18 -18.20
N GLU A 3 8.03 -2.56 -19.26
CA GLU A 3 7.85 -1.10 -19.33
C GLU A 3 6.68 -0.62 -18.46
N THR A 4 5.78 -1.53 -18.10
CA THR A 4 4.61 -1.28 -17.26
C THR A 4 4.48 -2.36 -16.18
N TRP A 5 3.88 -2.01 -15.06
CA TRP A 5 3.45 -2.93 -14.01
C TRP A 5 1.93 -2.93 -13.90
N SER A 6 1.37 -4.03 -13.44
CA SER A 6 -0.05 -4.10 -13.09
C SER A 6 -0.21 -3.68 -11.63
N LYS A 7 -1.02 -2.65 -11.38
CA LYS A 7 -1.41 -2.18 -10.06
C LYS A 7 -2.81 -2.72 -9.75
N VAL A 8 -2.97 -3.32 -8.58
CA VAL A 8 -4.26 -3.77 -8.05
C VAL A 8 -4.48 -3.09 -6.71
N VAL A 9 -5.59 -2.36 -6.59
CA VAL A 9 -6.03 -1.72 -5.35
C VAL A 9 -7.15 -2.56 -4.76
N VAL A 10 -6.94 -3.03 -3.53
CA VAL A 10 -7.93 -3.72 -2.72
C VAL A 10 -8.43 -2.77 -1.65
N SER A 11 -9.66 -2.27 -1.77
CA SER A 11 -10.30 -1.45 -0.74
C SER A 11 -11.03 -2.33 0.27
N LEU A 12 -10.80 -2.07 1.56
CA LEU A 12 -11.24 -2.87 2.69
C LEU A 12 -11.80 -1.95 3.81
N ASP A 13 -12.88 -2.38 4.44
CA ASP A 13 -13.44 -1.75 5.65
C ASP A 13 -12.90 -2.42 6.93
N THR A 14 -11.58 -2.45 7.08
CA THR A 14 -10.94 -2.99 8.30
C THR A 14 -9.69 -2.21 8.67
N LEU A 15 -9.47 -2.07 9.97
CA LEU A 15 -8.24 -1.54 10.57
C LEU A 15 -7.48 -2.62 11.37
N ASP A 16 -7.93 -3.88 11.32
CA ASP A 16 -7.28 -4.98 12.05
C ASP A 16 -5.92 -5.31 11.41
N PRO A 17 -4.79 -5.09 12.12
CA PRO A 17 -3.46 -5.34 11.56
C PRO A 17 -3.25 -6.79 11.14
N ALA A 18 -3.79 -7.76 11.89
CA ALA A 18 -3.62 -9.17 11.56
C ALA A 18 -4.33 -9.55 10.26
N MET A 19 -5.48 -8.92 10.00
CA MET A 19 -6.22 -9.10 8.75
C MET A 19 -5.48 -8.44 7.58
N ILE A 20 -4.98 -7.22 7.77
CA ILE A 20 -4.20 -6.50 6.76
C ILE A 20 -2.93 -7.29 6.39
N ASP A 21 -2.20 -7.81 7.37
CA ASP A 21 -1.03 -8.66 7.16
C ASP A 21 -1.37 -9.94 6.40
N LEU A 22 -2.48 -10.61 6.77
CA LEU A 22 -2.94 -11.82 6.10
C LEU A 22 -3.28 -11.55 4.64
N LEU A 23 -4.05 -10.51 4.36
CA LEU A 23 -4.44 -10.16 2.98
C LEU A 23 -3.24 -9.71 2.15
N SER A 24 -2.29 -8.99 2.75
CA SER A 24 -1.02 -8.65 2.13
C SER A 24 -0.22 -9.92 1.78
N HIS A 25 -0.19 -10.90 2.67
CA HIS A 25 0.45 -12.19 2.41
C HIS A 25 -0.20 -12.94 1.23
N LEU A 26 -1.54 -12.97 1.15
CA LEU A 26 -2.24 -13.60 0.03
C LEU A 26 -1.95 -12.90 -1.32
N LEU A 27 -1.79 -11.58 -1.32
CA LEU A 27 -1.38 -10.84 -2.52
C LEU A 27 0.03 -11.25 -2.98
N PHE A 28 0.96 -11.48 -2.05
CA PHE A 28 2.27 -12.04 -2.38
C PHE A 28 2.19 -13.47 -2.90
N GLU A 29 1.34 -14.33 -2.33
CA GLU A 29 1.11 -15.68 -2.86
C GLU A 29 0.53 -15.67 -4.28
N ALA A 30 -0.27 -14.65 -4.60
CA ALA A 30 -0.80 -14.41 -5.94
C ALA A 30 0.23 -13.83 -6.92
N GLY A 31 1.48 -13.58 -6.47
CA GLY A 31 2.58 -13.13 -7.32
C GLY A 31 2.87 -11.63 -7.27
N ALA A 32 2.35 -10.90 -6.28
CA ALA A 32 2.71 -9.50 -6.10
C ALA A 32 4.22 -9.36 -5.83
N ILE A 33 4.86 -8.37 -6.45
CA ILE A 33 6.26 -8.01 -6.20
C ILE A 33 6.41 -6.99 -5.07
N GLY A 34 5.31 -6.35 -4.69
CA GLY A 34 5.25 -5.40 -3.58
C GLY A 34 3.80 -5.12 -3.21
N VAL A 35 3.58 -4.83 -1.93
CA VAL A 35 2.29 -4.39 -1.39
C VAL A 35 2.54 -3.15 -0.54
N GLU A 36 1.79 -2.10 -0.82
CA GLU A 36 1.72 -0.87 -0.05
C GLU A 36 0.38 -0.83 0.70
N VAL A 37 0.43 -0.39 1.96
CA VAL A 37 -0.76 -0.29 2.82
C VAL A 37 -1.04 1.19 3.04
N ASP A 38 -2.21 1.63 2.59
CA ASP A 38 -2.66 3.01 2.67
C ASP A 38 -3.91 3.12 3.55
N TYR A 39 -4.05 4.27 4.22
CA TYR A 39 -5.20 4.62 5.08
C TYR A 39 -5.51 3.65 6.26
N ALA A 40 -4.62 2.73 6.60
CA ALA A 40 -4.74 1.86 7.77
C ALA A 40 -4.26 2.55 9.06
N GLN A 41 -5.12 3.34 9.69
CA GLN A 41 -4.78 4.10 10.90
C GLN A 41 -4.35 3.17 12.06
N GLY A 42 -3.24 3.52 12.74
CA GLY A 42 -2.74 2.75 13.88
C GLY A 42 -2.03 1.43 13.51
N TYR A 43 -1.99 1.07 12.23
CA TYR A 43 -1.39 -0.18 11.74
C TYR A 43 0.07 -0.34 12.19
N LEU A 44 0.89 0.71 12.06
CA LEU A 44 2.30 0.69 12.46
C LEU A 44 2.54 1.12 13.93
N GLU A 45 1.51 1.62 14.62
CA GLU A 45 1.65 2.13 15.99
C GLU A 45 1.82 1.01 17.03
N ASN A 46 1.38 -0.21 16.71
CA ASN A 46 1.56 -1.39 17.56
C ASN A 46 2.99 -1.95 17.55
N HIS A 47 3.89 -1.42 16.73
CA HIS A 47 5.31 -1.77 16.78
C HIS A 47 6.02 -0.90 17.84
N PRO A 48 6.57 -1.49 18.91
CA PRO A 48 7.25 -0.73 19.94
C PRO A 48 8.45 0.01 19.34
N ASN A 49 8.36 1.34 19.29
CA ASN A 49 9.43 2.30 18.95
C ASN A 49 9.83 2.46 17.47
N LEU A 50 8.91 2.78 16.55
CA LEU A 50 9.33 3.32 15.24
C LEU A 50 9.44 4.85 15.20
N PHE A 51 8.67 5.59 16.00
CA PHE A 51 8.70 7.05 16.00
C PHE A 51 8.56 7.60 17.41
N GLY A 52 9.60 8.28 17.90
CA GLY A 52 9.62 8.95 19.21
C GLY A 52 8.92 10.31 19.22
N GLU A 53 7.95 10.52 18.34
CA GLU A 53 7.31 11.81 18.13
C GLU A 53 5.82 11.77 18.52
N LEU A 54 5.33 12.92 19.00
CA LEU A 54 3.91 13.13 19.31
C LEU A 54 3.13 13.05 18.01
N ALA A 55 2.16 12.13 17.92
CA ALA A 55 1.34 11.94 16.73
C ALA A 55 0.58 13.23 16.38
N GLU A 56 0.85 13.79 15.20
CA GLU A 56 0.03 14.86 14.65
C GLU A 56 -1.37 14.32 14.33
N PRO A 57 -2.45 15.09 14.59
CA PRO A 57 -3.80 14.65 14.26
C PRO A 57 -3.94 14.49 12.74
N LEU A 58 -4.34 13.30 12.29
CA LEU A 58 -4.55 13.01 10.88
C LEU A 58 -5.70 13.87 10.32
N PRO A 59 -5.62 14.33 9.05
CA PRO A 59 -6.71 15.00 8.36
C PRO A 59 -7.97 14.12 8.34
N LYS A 60 -9.16 14.72 8.51
CA LYS A 60 -10.45 13.99 8.51
C LYS A 60 -10.65 13.12 7.27
N GLU A 61 -10.21 13.60 6.12
CA GLU A 61 -10.30 12.90 4.83
C GLU A 61 -9.57 11.54 4.86
N ARG A 62 -8.48 11.42 5.65
CA ARG A 62 -7.79 10.14 5.85
C ARG A 62 -8.49 9.23 6.85
N LEU A 63 -9.23 9.79 7.80
CA LEU A 63 -9.95 9.03 8.83
C LEU A 63 -11.23 8.40 8.29
N GLU A 64 -11.79 8.96 7.21
CA GLU A 64 -13.04 8.53 6.59
C GLU A 64 -12.81 7.66 5.34
N HIS A 65 -11.57 7.34 5.00
CA HIS A 65 -11.21 6.54 3.83
C HIS A 65 -11.15 5.04 4.16
N GLU A 66 -11.58 4.20 3.21
CA GLU A 66 -11.36 2.75 3.31
C GLU A 66 -9.87 2.43 3.34
N THR A 67 -9.47 1.37 4.03
CA THR A 67 -8.09 0.89 3.99
C THR A 67 -7.80 0.34 2.60
N GLU A 68 -6.64 0.67 2.04
CA GLU A 68 -6.24 0.22 0.71
C GLU A 68 -4.97 -0.63 0.77
N LEU A 69 -5.02 -1.82 0.18
CA LEU A 69 -3.83 -2.60 -0.13
C LEU A 69 -3.53 -2.43 -1.62
N ILE A 70 -2.41 -1.79 -1.91
CA ILE A 70 -1.95 -1.53 -3.27
C ILE A 70 -0.89 -2.56 -3.62
N ALA A 71 -1.26 -3.55 -4.41
CA ALA A 71 -0.35 -4.60 -4.87
C ALA A 71 0.15 -4.32 -6.29
N PHE A 72 1.43 -4.62 -6.53
CA PHE A 72 2.08 -4.46 -7.83
C PHE A 72 2.48 -5.83 -8.37
N PHE A 73 2.28 -6.07 -9.67
CA PHE A 73 2.58 -7.32 -10.36
C PHE A 73 3.32 -7.05 -11.68
N GLU A 74 4.20 -7.97 -12.09
CA GLU A 74 4.83 -7.90 -13.41
C GLU A 74 3.84 -8.17 -14.55
N GLU A 75 2.86 -9.05 -14.31
CA GLU A 75 1.79 -9.41 -15.23
C GLU A 75 0.44 -9.29 -14.52
N MET A 76 -0.62 -8.93 -15.26
CA MET A 76 -1.96 -8.76 -14.68
C MET A 76 -2.46 -10.09 -14.12
N PRO A 77 -2.78 -10.17 -12.81
CA PRO A 77 -3.32 -11.40 -12.23
C PRO A 77 -4.75 -11.64 -12.69
N ASP A 78 -5.23 -12.88 -12.56
CA ASP A 78 -6.64 -13.19 -12.72
C ASP A 78 -7.44 -12.59 -11.54
N LEU A 79 -8.15 -11.49 -11.83
CA LEU A 79 -8.87 -10.71 -10.82
C LEU A 79 -10.02 -11.48 -10.18
N ASP A 80 -10.69 -12.38 -10.90
CA ASP A 80 -11.81 -13.16 -10.36
C ASP A 80 -11.30 -14.22 -9.39
N SER A 81 -10.20 -14.90 -9.76
CA SER A 81 -9.52 -15.85 -8.90
C SER A 81 -8.93 -15.17 -7.65
N LEU A 82 -8.28 -14.01 -7.83
CA LEU A 82 -7.71 -13.23 -6.73
C LEU A 82 -8.82 -12.76 -5.77
N LYS A 83 -9.91 -12.22 -6.31
CA LYS A 83 -11.06 -11.79 -5.51
C LYS A 83 -11.60 -12.94 -4.65
N THR A 84 -11.81 -14.09 -5.28
CA THR A 84 -12.32 -15.29 -4.59
C THR A 84 -11.37 -15.74 -3.48
N GLN A 85 -10.06 -15.69 -3.71
CA GLN A 85 -9.06 -16.05 -2.69
C GLN A 85 -9.11 -15.11 -1.49
N LEU A 86 -9.17 -13.79 -1.73
CA LEU A 86 -9.24 -12.78 -0.67
C LEU A 86 -10.56 -12.89 0.12
N GLU A 87 -11.71 -13.01 -0.57
CA GLU A 87 -13.03 -13.20 0.05
C GLU A 87 -13.16 -14.54 0.81
N SER A 88 -12.27 -15.50 0.58
CA SER A 88 -12.26 -16.75 1.37
C SER A 88 -11.78 -16.53 2.81
N GLN A 89 -10.97 -15.49 3.05
CA GLN A 89 -10.42 -15.14 4.37
C GLN A 89 -11.03 -13.86 4.95
N TYR A 90 -11.55 -12.98 4.09
CA TYR A 90 -12.19 -11.73 4.47
C TYR A 90 -13.70 -11.78 4.25
N SER A 91 -14.47 -11.57 5.33
CA SER A 91 -15.93 -11.76 5.31
C SER A 91 -16.72 -10.55 4.83
N ASP A 92 -16.14 -9.35 4.92
CA ASP A 92 -16.82 -8.12 4.52
C ASP A 92 -16.63 -7.84 3.02
N PRO A 93 -17.51 -7.05 2.39
CA PRO A 93 -17.36 -6.70 0.99
C PRO A 93 -16.02 -6.02 0.73
N LEU A 94 -15.29 -6.50 -0.29
CA LEU A 94 -14.08 -5.86 -0.78
C LEU A 94 -14.26 -5.37 -2.21
N ARG A 95 -13.53 -4.32 -2.56
CA ARG A 95 -13.48 -3.79 -3.92
C ARG A 95 -12.09 -3.99 -4.48
N LEU A 96 -12.01 -4.49 -5.71
CA LEU A 96 -10.77 -4.60 -6.48
C LEU A 96 -10.84 -3.68 -7.69
N GLU A 97 -9.83 -2.83 -7.82
CA GLU A 97 -9.62 -2.01 -9.01
C GLU A 97 -8.23 -2.34 -9.57
N ALA A 98 -8.13 -2.59 -10.87
CA ALA A 98 -6.88 -2.91 -11.52
C ALA A 98 -6.57 -1.89 -12.61
N SER A 99 -5.30 -1.50 -12.71
CA SER A 99 -4.80 -0.60 -13.73
C SER A 99 -3.37 -0.96 -14.12
N GLU A 100 -2.92 -0.47 -15.27
CA GLU A 100 -1.51 -0.51 -15.63
C GLU A 100 -0.86 0.81 -15.20
N ILE A 101 0.38 0.71 -14.69
CA ILE A 101 1.20 1.87 -14.35
C ILE A 101 2.52 1.80 -15.10
N GLU A 102 3.06 2.96 -15.45
CA GLU A 102 4.39 3.03 -16.06
C GLU A 102 5.47 2.70 -15.03
N ASN A 103 6.49 1.96 -15.47
CA ASN A 103 7.65 1.69 -14.66
C ASN A 103 8.57 2.92 -14.66
N GLU A 104 8.46 3.74 -13.61
CA GLU A 104 9.28 4.92 -13.45
C GLU A 104 10.67 4.61 -12.88
N ASN A 105 11.68 5.41 -13.28
CA ASN A 105 12.95 5.43 -12.58
C ASN A 105 12.86 6.29 -11.31
N TRP A 106 12.31 5.69 -10.26
CA TRP A 106 12.14 6.32 -8.94
C TRP A 106 13.42 6.94 -8.41
N GLN A 107 14.57 6.32 -8.64
CA GLN A 107 15.85 6.83 -8.16
C GLN A 107 16.25 8.14 -8.85
N GLU A 108 16.08 8.24 -10.17
CA GLU A 108 16.37 9.47 -10.91
C GLU A 108 15.33 10.57 -10.60
N ASN A 109 14.05 10.22 -10.54
CA ASN A 109 12.98 11.15 -10.17
C ASN A 109 13.18 11.74 -8.77
N TRP A 110 13.63 10.92 -7.81
CA TRP A 110 13.93 11.39 -6.46
C TRP A 110 15.12 12.35 -6.41
N LYS A 111 16.19 12.08 -7.17
CA LYS A 111 17.39 12.95 -7.21
C LYS A 111 17.07 14.38 -7.66
N VAL A 112 16.16 14.56 -8.62
CA VAL A 112 15.75 15.89 -9.11
C VAL A 112 15.16 16.75 -8.00
N ASN A 113 14.47 16.12 -7.04
CA ASN A 113 13.80 16.81 -5.94
C ASN A 113 14.66 16.91 -4.67
N TYR A 114 15.84 16.29 -4.67
CA TYR A 114 16.76 16.28 -3.53
C TYR A 114 17.62 17.55 -3.49
N ASN A 115 17.14 18.59 -2.81
CA ASN A 115 17.92 19.80 -2.52
C ASN A 115 18.62 19.69 -1.16
N LEU A 116 19.95 19.65 -1.18
CA LEU A 116 20.77 19.80 0.03
C LEU A 116 20.53 21.18 0.64
N SER A 117 19.87 21.23 1.79
CA SER A 117 19.78 22.45 2.59
C SER A 117 21.16 22.77 3.14
N VAL A 118 21.86 23.73 2.53
CA VAL A 118 23.13 24.23 3.07
C VAL A 118 22.81 25.08 4.29
N LEU A 119 22.90 24.49 5.47
CA LEU A 119 23.01 25.24 6.73
C LEU A 119 24.32 26.02 6.69
N VAL A 120 24.22 27.29 6.29
CA VAL A 120 25.33 28.24 6.44
C VAL A 120 25.46 28.52 7.94
N ALA A 121 26.38 27.81 8.58
CA ALA A 121 26.83 28.16 9.92
C ALA A 121 27.42 29.58 9.86
N THR A 122 26.77 30.51 10.56
CA THR A 122 27.23 31.89 10.77
C THR A 122 28.02 31.99 12.05
#